data_AF-A0A3M7KXT3-F1
#
_entry.id   AF-A0A3M7KXT3-F1
#
_cell.length_a   1.000
_cell.length_b   1.000
_cell.length_c   1.000
_cell.angle_alpha   90.00
_cell.angle_beta   90.00
_cell.angle_gamma   90.00
#
_symmetry.space_group_name_H-M   'P 1'
#
loop_
_entity.id
_entity.type
_entity.pdbx_description
1 polymer ?
#
loop_
_entity_poly.entity_id
_entity_poly.type
_entity_poly.pdbx_seq_one_letter_code
_entity_poly.pdbx_strand_id
1 'polypeptide(L)'
;MLCFSESDAELWQENPHEYIRKGYDIIEDLHSTKTAAMNFLLELCKSRPKGNLDALVQHMVGILGEFRAAGPGADLALARRADGACLAIGTLSEVLKQKARYAASLEPMLLQHVVPLFDSPHGHLRAKACWLAGAFADISFQDGQGP
;
A
#
# COMPACT_ATOMS: atom_id res chain seq x y z
N MET A 1 -7.97 -9.70 -4.80
CA MET A 1 -6.78 -9.82 -5.68
C MET A 1 -5.58 -9.09 -5.11
N LEU A 2 -5.71 -7.83 -4.67
CA LEU A 2 -4.59 -7.09 -4.06
C LEU A 2 -4.43 -7.29 -2.55
N CYS A 3 -5.53 -7.57 -1.83
CA CYS A 3 -5.52 -7.76 -0.39
C CYS A 3 -4.73 -9.00 0.03
N PHE A 4 -4.15 -8.95 1.23
CA PHE A 4 -3.58 -10.08 1.95
C PHE A 4 -4.58 -11.25 2.02
N SER A 5 -4.22 -12.39 1.42
CA SER A 5 -5.08 -13.56 1.28
C SER A 5 -5.01 -14.51 2.49
N GLU A 6 -5.76 -15.61 2.44
CA GLU A 6 -5.62 -16.71 3.40
C GLU A 6 -4.28 -17.44 3.22
N SER A 7 -3.85 -17.71 1.98
CA SER A 7 -2.54 -18.29 1.71
C SER A 7 -1.38 -17.40 2.20
N ASP A 8 -1.52 -16.08 2.06
CA ASP A 8 -0.57 -15.11 2.60
C ASP A 8 -0.54 -15.19 4.14
N ALA A 9 -1.69 -15.39 4.78
CA ALA A 9 -1.81 -15.53 6.23
C ALA A 9 -1.18 -16.83 6.76
N GLU A 10 -1.39 -17.95 6.06
CA GLU A 10 -0.77 -19.24 6.37
C GLU A 10 0.75 -19.14 6.27
N LEU A 11 1.27 -18.65 5.15
CA LEU A 11 2.71 -18.49 4.96
C LEU A 11 3.33 -17.53 5.99
N TRP A 12 2.64 -16.44 6.33
CA TRP A 12 3.09 -15.52 7.36
C TRP A 12 3.19 -16.19 8.74
N GLN A 13 2.25 -17.08 9.08
CA GLN A 13 2.25 -17.80 10.35
C GLN A 13 3.32 -18.89 10.41
N GLU A 14 3.50 -19.64 9.31
CA GLU A 14 4.45 -20.76 9.24
C GLU A 14 5.90 -20.29 9.05
N ASN A 15 6.12 -19.34 8.15
CA ASN A 15 7.45 -18.86 7.79
C ASN A 15 7.41 -17.40 7.29
N PRO A 16 7.39 -16.42 8.19
CA PRO A 16 7.32 -15.01 7.83
C PRO A 16 8.55 -14.52 7.03
N HIS A 17 9.71 -15.14 7.21
CA HIS A 17 10.91 -14.82 6.40
C HIS A 17 10.71 -15.20 4.93
N GLU A 18 10.12 -16.37 4.67
CA GLU A 18 9.79 -16.81 3.32
C GLU A 18 8.72 -15.92 2.70
N TYR A 19 7.70 -15.50 3.46
CA TYR A 19 6.72 -14.52 2.99
C TYR A 19 7.39 -13.24 2.49
N ILE A 20 8.32 -12.68 3.28
CA ILE A 20 9.06 -11.48 2.89
C ILE A 20 9.91 -11.77 1.65
N ARG A 21 10.69 -12.86 1.63
CA ARG A 21 11.55 -13.25 0.49
C ARG A 21 10.75 -13.34 -0.81
N LYS A 22 9.61 -14.03 -0.79
CA LYS A 22 8.72 -14.17 -1.95
C LYS A 22 8.20 -12.83 -2.46
N GLY A 23 7.90 -11.89 -1.56
CA GLY A 23 7.49 -10.54 -1.93
C GLY A 23 8.53 -9.74 -2.73
N TYR A 24 9.80 -10.17 -2.75
CA TYR A 24 10.89 -9.57 -3.53
C TYR A 24 11.38 -10.49 -4.67
N ASP A 25 10.77 -11.66 -4.87
CA ASP A 25 11.14 -12.60 -5.92
C ASP A 25 10.43 -12.26 -7.24
N ILE A 26 11.11 -11.46 -8.07
CA ILE A 26 10.59 -10.95 -9.35
C ILE A 26 10.11 -12.07 -10.29
N ILE A 27 10.71 -13.26 -10.21
CA ILE A 27 10.40 -14.39 -11.11
C ILE A 27 9.12 -15.09 -10.66
N GLU A 28 8.93 -15.29 -9.35
CA GLU A 28 7.69 -15.86 -8.80
C GLU A 28 6.53 -14.85 -8.94
N ASP A 29 6.81 -13.55 -8.84
CA ASP A 29 5.78 -12.51 -8.92
C ASP A 29 5.26 -12.26 -10.34
N LEU A 30 6.05 -12.56 -11.40
CA LEU A 30 5.67 -12.32 -12.81
C LEU A 30 4.36 -13.02 -13.22
N HIS A 31 4.03 -14.15 -12.59
CA HIS A 31 2.81 -14.92 -12.88
C HIS A 31 1.75 -14.80 -11.77
N SER A 32 1.97 -13.94 -10.78
CA SER A 32 1.05 -13.79 -9.67
C SER A 32 -0.20 -13.01 -10.09
N THR A 33 -1.37 -13.42 -9.59
CA THR A 33 -2.63 -12.69 -9.76
C THR A 33 -2.54 -11.26 -9.20
N LYS A 34 -1.64 -11.05 -8.23
CA LYS A 34 -1.36 -9.76 -7.60
C LYS A 34 -0.65 -8.83 -8.59
N THR A 35 0.40 -9.30 -9.27
CA THR A 35 1.11 -8.57 -10.33
C THR A 35 0.20 -8.21 -11.51
N ALA A 36 -0.64 -9.14 -11.96
CA ALA A 36 -1.60 -8.86 -13.02
C ALA A 36 -2.56 -7.71 -12.63
N ALA A 37 -3.05 -7.71 -11.39
CA ALA A 37 -3.91 -6.64 -10.88
C ALA A 37 -3.17 -5.30 -10.73
N MET A 38 -1.91 -5.32 -10.27
CA MET A 38 -1.07 -4.13 -10.16
C MET A 38 -0.79 -3.50 -11.53
N ASN A 39 -0.41 -4.32 -12.51
CA ASN A 39 -0.19 -3.87 -13.89
C ASN A 39 -1.47 -3.28 -14.50
N PHE A 40 -2.61 -3.92 -14.26
CA PHE A 40 -3.90 -3.39 -14.71
C PHE A 40 -4.21 -2.00 -14.09
N LEU A 41 -3.99 -1.83 -12.78
CA LEU A 41 -4.19 -0.52 -12.12
C LEU A 41 -3.27 0.55 -12.70
N LEU A 42 -2.01 0.22 -12.94
CA LEU A 42 -1.03 1.13 -13.52
C LEU A 42 -1.47 1.58 -14.92
N GLU A 43 -1.85 0.65 -15.78
CA GLU A 43 -2.30 0.94 -17.14
C GLU A 43 -3.63 1.72 -17.18
N LEU A 44 -4.57 1.39 -16.29
CA LEU A 44 -5.84 2.11 -16.16
C LEU A 44 -5.60 3.58 -15.77
N CYS A 45 -4.70 3.82 -14.81
CA CYS A 45 -4.40 5.16 -14.31
C CYS A 45 -3.55 5.99 -15.26
N LYS A 46 -2.70 5.35 -16.09
CA LYS A 46 -1.95 6.00 -17.16
C LYS A 46 -2.85 6.37 -18.35
N SER A 47 -3.74 5.47 -18.76
CA SER A 47 -4.57 5.62 -19.96
C SER A 47 -5.68 6.65 -19.79
N ARG A 48 -6.27 6.76 -18.59
CA ARG A 48 -7.35 7.73 -18.28
C ARG A 48 -7.16 8.37 -16.92
N PRO A 49 -6.16 9.26 -16.76
CA PRO A 49 -5.83 9.84 -15.47
C PRO A 49 -6.93 10.77 -14.91
N LYS A 50 -7.73 11.40 -15.78
CA LYS A 50 -8.86 12.24 -15.37
C LYS A 50 -10.01 11.35 -14.89
N GLY A 51 -10.31 11.39 -13.59
CA GLY A 51 -11.42 10.66 -12.98
C GLY A 51 -10.99 9.35 -12.31
N ASN A 52 -10.36 8.42 -13.03
CA ASN A 52 -10.06 7.09 -12.48
C ASN A 52 -9.02 7.14 -11.35
N LEU A 53 -7.94 7.91 -11.54
CA LEU A 53 -6.88 8.03 -10.54
C LEU A 53 -7.39 8.72 -9.27
N ASP A 54 -8.24 9.75 -9.42
CA ASP A 54 -8.85 10.44 -8.28
C ASP A 54 -9.77 9.52 -7.48
N ALA A 55 -10.70 8.85 -8.17
CA ALA A 55 -11.64 7.94 -7.54
C ALA A 55 -10.92 6.78 -6.84
N LEU A 56 -9.88 6.22 -7.47
CA LEU A 56 -9.09 5.15 -6.90
C LEU A 56 -8.33 5.60 -5.65
N VAL A 57 -7.59 6.71 -5.72
CA VAL A 57 -6.83 7.24 -4.56
C VAL A 57 -7.78 7.59 -3.42
N GLN A 58 -8.90 8.24 -3.70
CA GLN A 58 -9.92 8.56 -2.69
C GLN A 58 -10.47 7.30 -2.03
N HIS A 59 -10.75 6.26 -2.80
CA HIS A 59 -11.22 4.99 -2.26
C HIS A 59 -10.17 4.33 -1.34
N MET A 60 -8.90 4.28 -1.78
CA MET A 60 -7.82 3.68 -1.00
C MET A 60 -7.55 4.45 0.30
N VAL A 61 -7.49 5.79 0.24
CA VAL A 61 -7.35 6.64 1.43
C VAL A 61 -8.56 6.49 2.36
N GLY A 62 -9.77 6.32 1.82
CA GLY A 62 -10.97 5.99 2.59
C GLY A 62 -10.83 4.71 3.42
N ILE A 63 -10.33 3.63 2.81
CA ILE A 63 -10.06 2.36 3.51
C ILE A 63 -9.02 2.56 4.63
N LEU A 64 -7.94 3.31 4.37
CA LEU A 64 -6.95 3.60 5.39
C LEU A 64 -7.51 4.48 6.52
N GLY A 65 -8.47 5.35 6.21
CA GLY A 65 -9.24 6.11 7.19
C GLY A 65 -10.13 5.23 8.06
N GLU A 66 -10.85 4.28 7.47
CA GLU A 66 -11.65 3.27 8.17
C GLU A 66 -10.79 2.46 9.14
N PHE A 67 -9.64 1.96 8.66
CA PHE A 67 -8.70 1.19 9.49
C PHE A 67 -8.17 2.02 10.67
N ARG A 68 -7.75 3.27 10.41
CA ARG A 68 -7.27 4.17 11.47
C ARG A 68 -8.36 4.45 12.52
N ALA A 69 -9.60 4.67 12.09
CA ALA A 69 -10.71 4.96 12.99
C ALA A 69 -11.09 3.76 13.86
N ALA A 70 -10.95 2.54 13.34
CA ALA A 70 -11.17 1.31 14.12
C ALA A 70 -10.09 1.09 15.21
N GLY A 71 -8.87 1.60 14.99
CA GLY A 71 -7.78 1.54 15.97
C GLY A 71 -7.43 0.10 16.36
N PRO A 72 -7.12 -0.18 17.65
CA PRO A 72 -6.81 -1.53 18.11
C PRO A 72 -7.95 -2.55 17.94
N GLY A 73 -9.17 -2.10 17.69
CA GLY A 73 -10.34 -2.94 17.46
C GLY A 73 -10.57 -3.34 15.99
N ALA A 74 -9.66 -2.97 15.08
CA ALA A 74 -9.76 -3.35 13.67
C ALA A 74 -9.73 -4.88 13.51
N ASP A 75 -10.69 -5.41 12.76
CA ASP A 75 -10.72 -6.84 12.46
C ASP A 75 -9.71 -7.21 11.35
N LEU A 76 -9.45 -8.51 11.20
CA LEU A 76 -8.53 -9.02 10.20
C LEU A 76 -9.00 -8.69 8.76
N ALA A 77 -10.31 -8.61 8.51
CA ALA A 77 -10.83 -8.31 7.18
C ALA A 77 -10.50 -6.87 6.76
N LEU A 78 -10.63 -5.92 7.69
CA LEU A 78 -10.27 -4.52 7.51
C LEU A 78 -8.75 -4.35 7.40
N ALA A 79 -7.97 -5.10 8.19
CA ALA A 79 -6.51 -5.13 8.05
C ALA A 79 -6.07 -5.62 6.66
N ARG A 80 -6.70 -6.69 6.14
CA ARG A 80 -6.45 -7.19 4.78
C ARG A 80 -6.80 -6.16 3.70
N ARG A 81 -7.90 -5.42 3.87
CA ARG A 81 -8.29 -4.32 2.96
C ARG A 81 -7.29 -3.16 3.01
N ALA A 82 -6.81 -2.79 4.20
CA ALA A 82 -5.79 -1.77 4.38
C ALA A 82 -4.46 -2.16 3.71
N ASP A 83 -4.04 -3.42 3.83
CA ASP A 83 -2.86 -3.95 3.12
C ASP A 83 -3.00 -3.78 1.59
N GLY A 84 -4.15 -4.16 1.05
CA GLY A 84 -4.46 -3.99 -0.38
C GLY A 84 -4.48 -2.52 -0.82
N ALA A 85 -4.97 -1.61 0.03
CA ALA A 85 -4.96 -0.18 -0.23
C ALA A 85 -3.52 0.38 -0.26
N CYS A 86 -2.68 0.00 0.69
CA CYS A 86 -1.26 0.35 0.69
C CYS A 86 -0.55 -0.18 -0.56
N LEU A 87 -0.82 -1.42 -0.96
CA LEU A 87 -0.25 -2.01 -2.17
C LEU A 87 -0.65 -1.22 -3.43
N ALA A 88 -1.93 -0.86 -3.56
CA ALA A 88 -2.43 -0.08 -4.69
C ALA A 88 -1.78 1.32 -4.75
N ILE A 89 -1.66 2.00 -3.61
CA ILE A 89 -1.02 3.32 -3.53
C ILE A 89 0.47 3.22 -3.89
N GLY A 90 1.19 2.25 -3.33
CA GLY A 90 2.62 2.06 -3.63
C GLY A 90 2.87 1.67 -5.09
N THR A 91 1.99 0.87 -5.70
CA THR A 91 2.04 0.54 -7.14
C THR A 91 1.96 1.79 -8.03
N LEU A 92 1.24 2.81 -7.56
CA LEU A 92 1.04 4.07 -8.29
C LEU A 92 2.03 5.17 -7.87
N SER A 93 3.05 4.86 -7.05
CA SER A 93 3.96 5.86 -6.48
C SER A 93 4.55 6.79 -7.54
N GLU A 94 5.11 6.24 -8.62
CA GLU A 94 5.69 7.01 -9.72
C GLU A 94 4.68 7.94 -10.41
N VAL A 95 3.45 7.45 -10.62
CA VAL A 95 2.37 8.25 -11.23
C VAL A 95 1.93 9.38 -10.30
N LEU A 96 1.89 9.13 -8.99
CA LEU A 96 1.47 10.10 -7.98
C LEU A 96 2.54 11.19 -7.79
N LYS A 97 3.82 10.81 -7.70
CA LYS A 97 4.96 11.74 -7.56
C LYS A 97 5.06 12.74 -8.71
N GLN A 98 4.80 12.29 -9.95
CA GLN A 98 4.89 13.14 -11.15
C GLN A 98 3.74 14.16 -11.28
N LYS A 99 2.64 13.99 -10.54
CA LYS A 99 1.45 14.85 -10.64
C LYS A 99 1.42 15.85 -9.49
N ALA A 100 1.64 17.13 -9.81
CA ALA A 100 1.69 18.23 -8.83
C ALA A 100 0.54 18.25 -7.81
N ARG A 101 -0.69 17.94 -8.24
CA ARG A 101 -1.87 17.86 -7.35
C ARG A 101 -1.72 16.85 -6.22
N TYR A 102 -1.01 15.75 -6.45
CA TYR A 102 -0.81 14.70 -5.46
C TYR A 102 0.48 14.89 -4.69
N ALA A 103 1.55 15.37 -5.33
CA ALA A 103 2.83 15.60 -4.68
C ALA A 103 2.70 16.38 -3.37
N ALA A 104 1.89 17.45 -3.35
CA ALA A 104 1.63 18.24 -2.14
C ALA A 104 0.83 17.50 -1.04
N SER A 105 0.10 16.43 -1.38
CA SER A 105 -0.72 15.63 -0.46
C SER A 105 -0.08 14.29 -0.08
N LEU A 106 1.06 13.92 -0.67
CA LEU A 106 1.72 12.63 -0.41
C LEU A 106 2.26 12.57 1.02
N GLU A 107 3.05 13.55 1.43
CA GLU A 107 3.60 13.65 2.79
C GLU A 107 2.50 13.57 3.87
N PRO A 108 1.46 14.42 3.88
CA PRO A 108 0.43 14.33 4.90
C PRO A 108 -0.34 13.00 4.86
N MET A 109 -0.54 12.41 3.68
CA MET A 109 -1.17 11.09 3.56
C MET A 109 -0.31 10.00 4.21
N LEU A 110 1.01 10.00 3.96
CA LEU A 110 1.94 9.04 4.55
C LEU A 110 2.00 9.19 6.08
N LEU A 111 2.14 10.43 6.58
CA LEU A 111 2.16 10.69 8.02
C LEU A 111 0.85 10.29 8.70
N GLN A 112 -0.29 10.58 8.08
CA GLN A 112 -1.60 10.34 8.67
C GLN A 112 -2.01 8.87 8.64
N HIS A 113 -1.64 8.13 7.59
CA HIS A 113 -2.19 6.81 7.32
C HIS A 113 -1.16 5.68 7.28
N VAL A 114 0.10 5.96 6.95
CA VAL A 114 1.14 4.92 6.80
C VAL A 114 1.99 4.82 8.05
N VAL A 115 2.42 5.94 8.64
CA VAL A 115 3.22 5.95 9.87
C VAL A 115 2.53 5.16 11.01
N PRO A 116 1.22 5.33 11.29
CA PRO A 116 0.56 4.55 12.34
C PRO A 116 0.53 3.04 12.09
N LEU A 117 0.74 2.58 10.86
CA LEU A 117 0.74 1.15 10.55
C LEU A 117 1.98 0.43 11.09
N PHE A 118 3.07 1.16 11.40
CA PHE A 118 4.25 0.57 12.05
C PHE A 118 3.94 0.05 13.45
N ASP A 119 2.93 0.59 14.12
CA ASP A 119 2.45 0.14 15.43
C ASP A 119 1.25 -0.81 15.35
N SER A 120 0.87 -1.25 14.14
CA SER A 120 -0.27 -2.13 13.93
C SER A 120 -0.07 -3.47 14.68
N PRO A 121 -1.12 -4.01 15.34
CA PRO A 121 -1.06 -5.35 15.92
C PRO A 121 -0.87 -6.44 14.84
N HIS A 122 -1.21 -6.13 13.58
CA HIS A 122 -1.07 -7.05 12.47
C HIS A 122 0.32 -6.94 11.82
N GLY A 123 1.14 -7.99 11.97
CA GLY A 123 2.52 -8.00 11.47
C GLY A 123 2.66 -7.76 9.96
N HIS A 124 1.74 -8.29 9.15
CA HIS A 124 1.74 -8.07 7.70
C HIS A 124 1.57 -6.59 7.33
N LEU A 125 0.79 -5.82 8.11
CA LEU A 125 0.65 -4.38 7.89
C LEU A 125 1.92 -3.61 8.23
N ARG A 126 2.66 -4.02 9.27
CA ARG A 126 3.98 -3.41 9.58
C ARG A 126 4.96 -3.63 8.43
N ALA A 127 5.03 -4.86 7.91
CA ALA A 127 5.85 -5.17 6.73
C ALA A 127 5.41 -4.37 5.49
N LYS A 128 4.10 -4.23 5.27
CA LYS A 128 3.55 -3.42 4.18
C LYS A 128 3.88 -1.93 4.32
N ALA A 129 3.85 -1.40 5.55
CA ALA A 129 4.24 -0.03 5.84
C ALA A 129 5.72 0.22 5.50
N CYS A 130 6.62 -0.71 5.86
CA CYS A 130 8.04 -0.64 5.48
C CYS A 130 8.21 -0.58 3.94
N TRP A 131 7.53 -1.47 3.22
CA TRP A 131 7.58 -1.51 1.77
C TRP A 131 7.06 -0.20 1.14
N LEU A 132 5.93 0.31 1.65
CA LEU A 132 5.31 1.53 1.15
C LEU A 132 6.17 2.77 1.44
N ALA A 133 6.78 2.86 2.63
CA ALA A 133 7.73 3.92 2.96
C ALA A 133 8.92 3.90 1.98
N GLY A 134 9.45 2.72 1.66
CA GLY A 134 10.48 2.56 0.63
C GLY A 134 10.03 3.06 -0.76
N ALA A 135 8.77 2.82 -1.14
CA ALA A 135 8.22 3.27 -2.43
C ALA A 135 8.13 4.81 -2.56
N PHE A 136 8.15 5.54 -1.44
CA PHE A 136 8.10 7.00 -1.37
C PHE A 136 9.33 7.64 -0.72
N ALA A 137 10.42 6.89 -0.52
CA ALA A 137 11.61 7.38 0.18
C ALA A 137 12.32 8.57 -0.50
N ASP A 138 12.02 8.82 -1.78
CA ASP A 138 12.55 9.89 -2.61
C ASP A 138 11.70 11.18 -2.62
N ILE A 139 10.55 11.21 -1.92
CA ILE A 139 9.76 12.43 -1.83
C ILE A 139 10.42 13.42 -0.86
N SER A 140 10.31 14.72 -1.15
CA SER A 140 10.79 15.77 -0.26
C SER A 140 9.75 16.04 0.83
N PHE A 141 10.10 15.77 2.09
CA PHE A 141 9.32 16.15 3.27
C PHE A 141 9.58 17.63 3.58
N GLN A 142 8.52 18.41 3.78
CA GLN A 142 8.62 19.87 3.98
C GLN A 142 9.44 20.24 5.22
N ASP A 143 9.49 19.37 6.23
CA ASP A 143 10.25 19.59 7.46
C ASP A 143 11.63 18.91 7.49
N GLY A 144 12.07 18.29 6.39
CA GLY A 144 13.36 17.59 6.31
C GLY A 144 13.49 16.34 7.21
N GLN A 145 12.39 15.91 7.83
CA GLN A 145 12.31 14.65 8.56
C GLN A 145 11.59 13.63 7.67
N GLY A 146 12.37 12.75 7.05
CA GLY A 146 11.81 11.55 6.41
C GLY A 146 11.26 10.58 7.46
N PRO A 147 10.39 9.64 7.06
CA PRO A 147 9.87 8.57 7.91
C PRO A 147 10.95 7.55 8.29
#